data_AF-A0A7S1JDH1-F1
#
_entry.id   AF-A0A7S1JDH1-F1
#
_cell.length_a   1.000
_cell.length_b   1.000
_cell.length_c   1.000
_cell.angle_alpha   90.00
_cell.angle_beta   90.00
_cell.angle_gamma   90.00
#
_symmetry.space_group_name_H-M   'P 1'
#
loop_
_entity.id
_entity.type
_entity.pdbx_description
1 polymer ?
#
loop_
_entity_poly.entity_id
_entity_poly.type
_entity_poly.pdbx_seq_one_letter_code
_entity_poly.pdbx_strand_id
1 'polypeptide(L)'
;FFDVVDYLDSDPMKFGEHLQLIISQIPEWNSRFINYSKLKGTIKQIKRAALTEAAANPLGHSFAFKKKLVNDEETPLLMTAGKSFSMTAGRSFSMTLSPAEDDTDDEDDENEMIYSYADGVEAFITQLQQDCDMVLNFYRTTKDEYNGYLQEFIKSQKESRGNPGKYKDSISHLYRRLDTLWTYASTNKLAVKKIVKKFNKNVKKRDKVDAEALTAEWRTAPLDDLAENVEDVFADHFCAGNMVLARRRLRSRSIFTFSHMDAFICGLLVGWLLPAVLFLQRSFMEIKKSK
;
A
#
# COMPACT_ATOMS: atom_id res chain seq x y z
N PHE A 1 8.11 -3.50 -12.50
CA PHE A 1 6.86 -4.24 -12.28
C PHE A 1 6.97 -5.18 -11.08
N PHE A 2 7.87 -6.16 -11.03
CA PHE A 2 7.93 -7.13 -9.91
C PHE A 2 8.22 -6.56 -8.49
N ASP A 3 8.91 -5.42 -8.35
CA ASP A 3 9.50 -5.02 -7.06
C ASP A 3 8.54 -4.50 -5.99
N VAL A 4 7.39 -3.90 -6.33
CA VAL A 4 6.59 -3.15 -5.32
C VAL A 4 5.84 -4.09 -4.39
N VAL A 5 5.34 -5.24 -4.87
CA VAL A 5 4.59 -6.19 -4.03
C VAL A 5 5.51 -6.95 -3.08
N ASP A 6 6.69 -7.35 -3.54
CA ASP A 6 7.71 -7.98 -2.69
C ASP A 6 8.29 -6.97 -1.67
N TYR A 7 8.42 -5.70 -2.06
CA TYR A 7 8.76 -4.61 -1.13
C TYR A 7 7.67 -4.42 -0.07
N LEU A 8 6.39 -4.39 -0.47
CA LEU A 8 5.22 -4.21 0.40
C LEU A 8 5.06 -5.28 1.49
N ASP A 9 5.56 -6.50 1.26
CA ASP A 9 5.53 -7.59 2.25
C ASP A 9 6.82 -7.70 3.09
N SER A 10 7.88 -6.98 2.72
CA SER A 10 9.20 -7.04 3.37
C SER A 10 9.58 -5.82 4.23
N ASP A 11 8.90 -4.68 4.04
CA ASP A 11 9.18 -3.44 4.75
C ASP A 11 8.66 -3.48 6.21
N PRO A 12 9.43 -3.06 7.23
CA PRO A 12 8.98 -2.93 8.62
C PRO A 12 7.84 -1.94 8.87
N MET A 13 7.48 -1.10 7.89
CA MET A 13 6.42 -0.08 8.04
C MET A 13 5.00 -0.69 8.13
N LYS A 14 4.11 -0.08 8.94
CA LYS A 14 2.70 -0.50 9.03
C LYS A 14 2.03 -0.31 7.66
N PHE A 15 1.32 -1.32 7.17
CA PHE A 15 0.69 -1.28 5.83
C PHE A 15 -0.20 -0.03 5.59
N GLY A 16 -0.89 0.45 6.63
CA GLY A 16 -1.72 1.67 6.52
C GLY A 16 -0.91 2.92 6.17
N GLU A 17 0.31 3.04 6.71
CA GLU A 17 1.23 4.16 6.41
C GLU A 17 1.76 4.04 4.98
N HIS A 18 2.12 2.83 4.55
CA HIS A 18 2.56 2.59 3.18
C HIS A 18 1.47 2.90 2.15
N LEU A 19 0.21 2.54 2.44
CA LEU A 19 -0.92 2.86 1.57
C LEU A 19 -1.08 4.39 1.45
N GLN A 20 -0.95 5.14 2.54
CA GLN A 20 -1.00 6.60 2.51
C GLN A 20 0.18 7.21 1.75
N LEU A 21 1.38 6.63 1.87
CA LEU A 21 2.53 7.06 1.09
C LEU A 21 2.26 6.90 -0.41
N ILE A 22 1.74 5.75 -0.86
CA ILE A 22 1.37 5.56 -2.27
C ILE A 22 0.29 6.57 -2.71
N ILE A 23 -0.74 6.79 -1.89
CA ILE A 23 -1.78 7.80 -2.17
C ILE A 23 -1.17 9.19 -2.33
N SER A 24 -0.19 9.55 -1.49
CA SER A 24 0.48 10.85 -1.58
C SER A 24 1.31 11.03 -2.85
N GLN A 25 1.77 9.92 -3.47
CA GLN A 25 2.51 9.94 -4.73
C GLN A 25 1.60 10.12 -5.96
N ILE A 26 0.30 9.82 -5.83
CA ILE A 26 -0.68 9.84 -6.91
C ILE A 26 -1.93 10.63 -6.45
N PRO A 27 -1.79 11.94 -6.21
CA PRO A 27 -2.85 12.76 -5.63
C PRO A 27 -4.13 12.77 -6.49
N GLU A 28 -4.01 12.60 -7.80
CA GLU A 28 -5.14 12.53 -8.73
C GLU A 28 -6.07 11.34 -8.49
N TRP A 29 -5.59 10.26 -7.87
CA TRP A 29 -6.36 9.02 -7.67
C TRP A 29 -6.72 8.77 -6.21
N ASN A 30 -6.42 9.70 -5.30
CA ASN A 30 -6.64 9.54 -3.86
C ASN A 30 -8.05 9.02 -3.52
N SER A 31 -9.09 9.62 -4.09
CA SER A 31 -10.49 9.23 -3.87
C SER A 31 -10.91 7.91 -4.53
N ARG A 32 -10.02 7.26 -5.29
CA ARG A 32 -10.27 6.00 -5.99
C ARG A 32 -9.63 4.81 -5.30
N PHE A 33 -8.88 5.00 -4.22
CA PHE A 33 -8.35 3.90 -3.41
C PHE A 33 -9.40 3.36 -2.44
N ILE A 34 -9.24 2.11 -2.03
CA ILE A 34 -10.04 1.51 -0.96
C ILE A 34 -9.89 2.31 0.35
N ASN A 35 -11.00 2.51 1.06
CA ASN A 35 -11.00 3.30 2.30
C ASN A 35 -10.59 2.43 3.50
N TYR A 36 -9.29 2.12 3.56
CA TYR A 36 -8.73 1.17 4.52
C TYR A 36 -8.94 1.58 5.98
N SER A 37 -8.90 2.89 6.30
CA SER A 37 -9.14 3.42 7.64
C SER A 37 -10.59 3.24 8.08
N LYS A 38 -11.56 3.59 7.23
CA LYS A 38 -12.99 3.39 7.50
C LYS A 38 -13.32 1.91 7.73
N LEU A 39 -12.76 1.02 6.92
CA LEU A 39 -12.91 -0.42 7.09
C LEU A 39 -12.23 -0.94 8.38
N LYS A 40 -11.06 -0.39 8.77
CA LYS A 40 -10.43 -0.72 10.07
C LYS A 40 -11.31 -0.25 11.24
N GLY A 41 -11.95 0.92 11.12
CA GLY A 41 -12.89 1.46 12.10
C GLY A 41 -14.12 0.58 12.30
N THR A 42 -14.78 0.16 11.22
CA THR A 42 -15.94 -0.76 11.30
C THR A 42 -15.57 -2.11 11.94
N ILE A 43 -14.38 -2.66 11.65
CA ILE A 43 -13.88 -3.87 12.35
C ILE A 43 -13.72 -3.62 13.87
N LYS A 44 -13.20 -2.46 14.29
CA LYS A 44 -13.11 -2.11 15.72
C LYS A 44 -14.50 -2.10 16.36
N GLN A 45 -15.49 -1.53 15.69
CA GLN A 45 -16.88 -1.49 16.18
C GLN A 45 -17.50 -2.90 16.28
N ILE A 46 -17.33 -3.75 15.26
CA ILE A 46 -17.78 -5.15 15.28
C ILE A 46 -17.17 -5.89 16.48
N LYS A 47 -15.87 -5.69 16.74
CA LYS A 47 -15.18 -6.29 17.89
C LYS A 47 -15.77 -5.85 19.22
N ARG A 48 -16.10 -4.55 19.37
CA ARG A 48 -16.76 -4.01 20.57
C ARG A 48 -18.17 -4.61 20.74
N ALA A 49 -18.98 -4.63 19.68
CA ALA A 49 -20.32 -5.20 19.70
C ALA A 49 -20.32 -6.69 20.06
N ALA A 50 -19.36 -7.47 19.52
CA ALA A 50 -19.21 -8.89 19.85
C ALA A 50 -18.89 -9.12 21.34
N LEU A 51 -18.07 -8.25 21.96
CA LEU A 51 -17.75 -8.33 23.38
C LEU A 51 -18.97 -8.00 24.25
N THR A 52 -19.77 -7.00 23.86
CA THR A 52 -21.00 -6.63 24.56
C THR A 52 -22.04 -7.76 24.51
N GLU A 53 -22.24 -8.37 23.33
CA GLU A 53 -23.15 -9.52 23.18
C GLU A 53 -22.67 -10.74 23.98
N ALA A 54 -21.36 -10.99 24.03
CA ALA A 54 -20.78 -12.09 24.82
C ALA A 54 -20.97 -11.88 26.34
N ALA A 55 -20.83 -10.65 26.81
CA ALA A 55 -21.06 -10.30 28.22
C ALA A 55 -22.54 -10.43 28.62
N ALA A 56 -23.46 -10.15 27.69
CA ALA A 56 -24.89 -10.29 27.91
C ALA A 56 -25.36 -11.76 27.93
N ASN A 57 -24.60 -12.71 27.37
CA ASN A 57 -25.01 -14.11 27.25
C ASN A 57 -23.85 -15.10 27.54
N PRO A 58 -23.47 -15.32 28.82
CA PRO A 58 -22.26 -16.06 29.20
C PRO A 58 -22.29 -17.56 28.93
N LEU A 59 -23.45 -18.14 28.60
CA LEU A 59 -23.61 -19.58 28.28
C LEU A 59 -23.57 -19.89 26.77
N GLY A 60 -23.46 -18.87 25.91
CA GLY A 60 -23.53 -19.00 24.46
C GLY A 60 -22.20 -18.76 23.76
N HIS A 61 -21.51 -19.84 23.41
CA HIS A 61 -20.37 -19.90 22.48
C HIS A 61 -19.05 -19.23 22.88
N SER A 62 -17.99 -20.04 22.77
CA SER A 62 -16.57 -19.68 22.86
C SER A 62 -16.21 -18.57 21.86
N PHE A 63 -16.28 -17.32 22.31
CA PHE A 63 -15.55 -16.22 21.70
C PHE A 63 -14.08 -16.40 22.06
N ALA A 64 -13.34 -17.14 21.24
CA ALA A 64 -11.89 -17.24 21.37
C ALA A 64 -11.22 -15.94 20.88
N PHE A 65 -11.58 -14.80 21.47
CA PHE A 65 -10.66 -13.67 21.54
C PHE A 65 -9.51 -14.16 22.40
N LYS A 66 -8.35 -14.43 21.78
CA LYS A 66 -7.11 -14.66 22.51
C LYS A 66 -6.78 -13.38 23.27
N LYS A 67 -7.37 -13.20 24.46
CA LYS A 67 -6.87 -12.25 25.46
C LYS A 67 -5.49 -12.77 25.86
N LYS A 68 -4.45 -12.04 25.46
CA LYS A 68 -3.13 -12.17 26.07
C LYS A 68 -3.29 -11.60 27.48
N LEU A 69 -3.57 -12.48 28.45
CA LEU A 69 -3.53 -12.11 29.86
C LEU A 69 -2.05 -11.92 30.21
N VAL A 70 -1.67 -10.66 30.43
CA VAL A 70 -0.47 -10.26 31.14
C VAL A 70 -0.78 -10.52 32.62
N ASN A 71 -0.09 -11.49 33.22
CA ASN A 71 -0.13 -11.70 34.66
C ASN A 71 0.98 -10.86 35.29
N ASP A 72 0.59 -9.93 36.15
CA ASP A 72 1.47 -9.32 37.14
C ASP A 72 1.11 -9.83 38.55
N GLU A 73 2.18 -10.07 39.31
CA GLU A 73 2.35 -10.21 40.77
C GLU A 73 2.05 -11.57 41.48
N GLU A 74 3.16 -12.28 41.76
CA GLU A 74 3.68 -12.79 43.07
C GLU A 74 2.70 -13.25 44.16
N THR A 75 2.79 -14.36 44.92
CA THR A 75 3.75 -15.46 45.29
C THR A 75 2.93 -16.46 46.21
N PRO A 76 3.49 -17.42 47.00
CA PRO A 76 4.27 -18.64 46.73
C PRO A 76 3.65 -19.95 47.35
N LEU A 77 4.40 -21.07 47.25
CA LEU A 77 4.18 -22.44 47.80
C LEU A 77 3.28 -23.35 46.93
N LEU A 78 3.70 -24.54 46.49
CA LEU A 78 4.27 -25.64 47.28
C LEU A 78 5.02 -26.60 46.33
N MET A 79 6.17 -27.08 46.78
CA MET A 79 6.95 -28.15 46.14
C MET A 79 6.08 -29.38 45.82
N THR A 80 6.21 -29.93 44.62
CA THR A 80 6.09 -31.37 44.42
C THR A 80 7.04 -31.82 43.33
N ALA A 81 7.87 -32.78 43.73
CA ALA A 81 8.98 -33.33 42.99
C ALA A 81 8.53 -34.21 41.81
N GLY A 82 9.39 -34.24 40.78
CA GLY A 82 9.58 -35.43 39.96
C GLY A 82 8.87 -35.43 38.60
N LYS A 83 9.60 -35.01 37.56
CA LYS A 83 10.09 -35.93 36.49
C LYS A 83 10.82 -35.16 35.39
N SER A 84 12.13 -35.39 35.40
CA SER A 84 13.16 -35.38 34.36
C SER A 84 12.82 -34.92 32.95
N PHE A 85 13.66 -33.98 32.49
CA PHE A 85 14.04 -33.74 31.11
C PHE A 85 14.44 -35.03 30.37
N SER A 86 14.00 -35.18 29.12
CA SER A 86 14.69 -35.96 28.10
C SER A 86 14.60 -35.22 26.76
N MET A 87 15.75 -34.77 26.28
CA MET A 87 15.99 -34.34 24.90
C MET A 87 16.23 -35.58 24.04
N THR A 88 15.52 -35.73 22.92
CA THR A 88 16.06 -36.38 21.72
C THR A 88 15.59 -35.68 20.46
N ALA A 89 16.56 -35.53 19.56
CA ALA A 89 16.59 -34.65 18.41
C ALA A 89 15.86 -35.21 17.18
N GLY A 90 15.47 -34.29 16.27
CA GLY A 90 15.43 -34.62 14.85
C GLY A 90 14.06 -34.58 14.18
N ARG A 91 13.37 -33.43 14.19
CA ARG A 91 12.50 -33.06 13.07
C ARG A 91 12.37 -31.54 12.98
N SER A 92 13.13 -30.95 12.08
CA SER A 92 13.06 -29.55 11.67
C SER A 92 11.71 -29.31 11.00
N PHE A 93 10.73 -28.87 11.78
CA PHE A 93 9.51 -28.25 11.27
C PHE A 93 9.78 -26.75 11.18
N SER A 94 9.98 -26.25 9.96
CA SER A 94 10.07 -24.81 9.70
C SER A 94 8.70 -24.18 9.98
N MET A 95 8.57 -23.57 11.14
CA MET A 95 7.45 -22.73 11.52
C MET A 95 7.80 -21.30 11.11
N THR A 96 7.44 -20.92 9.88
CA THR A 96 7.39 -19.51 9.48
C THR A 96 6.33 -18.81 10.33
N LEU A 97 6.78 -18.25 11.44
CA LEU A 97 6.08 -17.26 12.23
C LEU A 97 5.86 -16.03 11.33
N SER A 98 4.65 -15.86 10.81
CA SER A 98 4.19 -14.52 10.47
C SER A 98 4.20 -13.70 11.76
N PRO A 99 4.89 -12.55 11.83
CA PRO A 99 4.84 -11.68 12.99
C PRO A 99 3.37 -11.37 13.30
N ALA A 100 2.98 -11.64 14.54
CA ALA A 100 1.72 -11.14 15.05
C ALA A 100 1.87 -9.61 15.12
N GLU A 101 1.23 -8.91 14.19
CA GLU A 101 1.02 -7.47 14.29
C GLU A 101 0.26 -7.20 15.61
N ASP A 102 1.04 -6.80 16.62
CA ASP A 102 0.57 -6.21 17.87
C ASP A 102 0.09 -4.80 17.53
N ASP A 103 -1.19 -4.53 17.76
CA ASP A 103 -1.87 -3.32 17.27
C ASP A 103 -2.82 -2.87 18.40
N THR A 104 -2.24 -2.57 19.57
CA THR A 104 -2.87 -1.80 20.66
C THR A 104 -2.77 -0.32 20.31
N ASP A 105 -3.64 0.15 19.43
CA ASP A 105 -3.84 1.58 19.17
C ASP A 105 -5.29 1.94 19.55
N ASP A 106 -5.46 2.30 20.82
CA ASP A 106 -6.61 3.01 21.36
C ASP A 106 -6.52 4.49 20.95
N GLU A 107 -7.01 4.78 19.75
CA GLU A 107 -7.43 6.13 19.39
C GLU A 107 -8.94 6.13 19.21
N ASP A 108 -9.57 7.03 19.96
CA ASP A 108 -11.00 7.29 20.02
C ASP A 108 -11.45 8.00 18.73
N ASP A 109 -11.97 7.22 17.78
CA ASP A 109 -12.71 7.77 16.63
C ASP A 109 -14.20 7.85 16.97
N GLU A 110 -14.74 9.06 16.85
CA GLU A 110 -16.16 9.46 16.99
C GLU A 110 -17.04 8.86 15.89
N ASN A 111 -17.09 7.53 15.82
CA ASN A 111 -17.76 6.82 14.74
C ASN A 111 -19.13 6.29 15.24
N GLU A 112 -20.17 6.57 14.45
CA GLU A 112 -21.60 6.26 14.68
C GLU A 112 -21.82 4.89 15.36
N MET A 113 -22.61 4.90 16.44
CA MET A 113 -22.82 3.75 17.32
C MET A 113 -23.50 2.61 16.56
N ILE A 114 -22.75 1.57 16.22
CA ILE A 114 -23.31 0.32 15.69
C ILE A 114 -24.13 -0.35 16.79
N TYR A 115 -25.43 -0.56 16.54
CA TYR A 115 -26.38 -1.11 17.52
C TYR A 115 -26.24 -2.62 17.74
N SER A 116 -25.79 -3.39 16.73
CA SER A 116 -25.62 -4.86 16.83
C SER A 116 -24.41 -5.39 16.06
N TYR A 117 -23.88 -6.54 16.49
CA TYR A 117 -22.86 -7.28 15.74
C TYR A 117 -23.27 -7.57 14.29
N ALA A 118 -24.53 -7.94 14.06
CA ALA A 118 -25.04 -8.28 12.74
C ALA A 118 -24.99 -7.07 11.79
N ASP A 119 -25.49 -5.92 12.25
CA ASP A 119 -25.47 -4.66 11.49
C ASP A 119 -24.04 -4.23 11.15
N GLY A 120 -23.10 -4.43 12.08
CA GLY A 120 -21.69 -4.10 11.81
C GLY A 120 -21.05 -4.99 10.76
N VAL A 121 -21.36 -6.29 10.78
CA VAL A 121 -20.89 -7.23 9.74
C VAL A 121 -21.46 -6.85 8.37
N GLU A 122 -22.76 -6.55 8.30
CA GLU A 122 -23.42 -6.15 7.05
C GLU A 122 -22.88 -4.82 6.51
N ALA A 123 -22.69 -3.82 7.39
CA ALA A 123 -22.10 -2.54 7.03
C ALA A 123 -20.67 -2.70 6.48
N PHE A 124 -19.86 -3.55 7.11
CA PHE A 124 -18.51 -3.86 6.61
C PHE A 124 -18.54 -4.50 5.22
N ILE A 125 -19.37 -5.53 5.02
CA ILE A 125 -19.45 -6.25 3.75
C ILE A 125 -19.93 -5.31 2.64
N THR A 126 -20.96 -4.52 2.92
CA THR A 126 -21.52 -3.55 1.96
C THR A 126 -20.49 -2.50 1.58
N GLN A 127 -19.79 -1.92 2.55
CA GLN A 127 -18.73 -0.93 2.27
C GLN A 127 -17.57 -1.56 1.48
N LEU A 128 -17.14 -2.77 1.85
CA LEU A 128 -16.07 -3.47 1.16
C LEU A 128 -16.42 -3.75 -0.30
N GLN A 129 -17.66 -4.17 -0.58
CA GLN A 129 -18.15 -4.40 -1.94
C GLN A 129 -18.18 -3.10 -2.75
N GLN A 130 -18.73 -2.02 -2.18
CA GLN A 130 -18.76 -0.71 -2.83
C GLN A 130 -17.34 -0.22 -3.18
N ASP A 131 -16.40 -0.33 -2.25
CA ASP A 131 -15.01 0.06 -2.47
C ASP A 131 -14.36 -0.82 -3.55
N CYS A 132 -14.63 -2.12 -3.55
CA CYS A 132 -14.10 -3.05 -4.55
C CYS A 132 -14.62 -2.72 -5.96
N ASP A 133 -15.92 -2.46 -6.10
CA ASP A 133 -16.55 -2.12 -7.37
C ASP A 133 -16.04 -0.78 -7.90
N MET A 134 -15.88 0.22 -7.02
CA MET A 134 -15.31 1.51 -7.37
C MET A 134 -13.88 1.35 -7.92
N VAL A 135 -13.02 0.62 -7.21
CA VAL A 135 -11.63 0.38 -7.60
C VAL A 135 -11.56 -0.36 -8.94
N LEU A 136 -12.38 -1.40 -9.08
CA LEU A 136 -12.39 -2.23 -10.28
C LEU A 136 -12.87 -1.46 -11.52
N ASN A 137 -13.94 -0.66 -11.38
CA ASN A 137 -14.46 0.16 -12.46
C ASN A 137 -13.47 1.24 -12.89
N PHE A 138 -12.77 1.85 -11.95
CA PHE A 138 -11.70 2.79 -12.25
C PHE A 138 -10.56 2.09 -13.01
N TYR A 139 -10.08 0.95 -12.50
CA TYR A 139 -9.02 0.16 -13.15
C TYR A 139 -9.38 -0.20 -14.60
N ARG A 140 -10.59 -0.73 -14.84
CA ARG A 140 -11.06 -1.09 -16.19
C ARG A 140 -11.09 0.11 -17.12
N THR A 141 -11.75 1.19 -16.69
CA THR A 141 -11.90 2.40 -17.51
C THR A 141 -10.54 2.99 -17.88
N THR A 142 -9.64 3.14 -16.91
CA THR A 142 -8.30 3.71 -17.15
C THR A 142 -7.43 2.79 -18.01
N LYS A 143 -7.54 1.47 -17.84
CA LYS A 143 -6.87 0.51 -18.72
C LYS A 143 -7.36 0.64 -20.16
N ASP A 144 -8.66 0.73 -20.38
CA ASP A 144 -9.25 0.85 -21.71
C ASP A 144 -8.89 2.18 -22.37
N GLU A 145 -8.84 3.27 -21.60
CA GLU A 145 -8.30 4.56 -22.05
C GLU A 145 -6.84 4.43 -22.49
N TYR A 146 -6.00 3.74 -21.74
CA TYR A 146 -4.57 3.56 -22.07
C TYR A 146 -4.38 2.73 -23.33
N ASN A 147 -5.20 1.69 -23.50
CA ASN A 147 -5.25 0.93 -24.74
C ASN A 147 -5.72 1.82 -25.91
N GLY A 148 -6.73 2.66 -25.71
CA GLY A 148 -7.19 3.65 -26.69
C GLY A 148 -6.07 4.59 -27.13
N TYR A 149 -5.33 5.17 -26.18
CA TYR A 149 -4.17 6.02 -26.48
C TYR A 149 -3.08 5.29 -27.27
N LEU A 150 -2.83 4.02 -26.97
CA LEU A 150 -1.88 3.20 -27.74
C LEU A 150 -2.36 2.98 -29.18
N GLN A 151 -3.65 2.68 -29.38
CA GLN A 151 -4.20 2.49 -30.72
C GLN A 151 -4.20 3.78 -31.55
N GLU A 152 -4.58 4.91 -30.94
CA GLU A 152 -4.49 6.23 -31.56
C GLU A 152 -3.05 6.59 -31.92
N PHE A 153 -2.10 6.24 -31.04
CA PHE A 153 -0.67 6.39 -31.31
C PHE A 153 -0.26 5.58 -32.55
N ILE A 154 -0.57 4.28 -32.59
CA ILE A 154 -0.24 3.38 -33.71
C ILE A 154 -0.86 3.89 -35.02
N LYS A 155 -2.11 4.39 -34.98
CA LYS A 155 -2.78 4.96 -36.15
C LYS A 155 -2.11 6.25 -36.62
N SER A 156 -1.88 7.19 -35.71
CA SER A 156 -1.24 8.49 -36.02
C SER A 156 0.19 8.32 -36.54
N GLN A 157 0.90 7.28 -36.09
CA GLN A 157 2.21 6.90 -36.63
C GLN A 157 2.14 6.48 -38.11
N LYS A 158 1.15 5.66 -38.49
CA LYS A 158 1.00 5.23 -39.89
C LYS A 158 0.69 6.39 -40.83
N GLU A 159 -0.01 7.40 -40.33
CA GLU A 159 -0.48 8.56 -41.11
C GLU A 159 0.55 9.71 -41.18
N SER A 160 1.42 9.86 -40.18
CA SER A 160 2.36 10.99 -40.09
C SER A 160 3.82 10.52 -40.11
N ARG A 161 4.55 10.79 -41.20
CA ARG A 161 6.03 10.75 -41.25
C ARG A 161 6.69 11.90 -40.45
N GLY A 162 6.06 12.34 -39.35
CA GLY A 162 6.39 13.56 -38.61
C GLY A 162 7.29 13.31 -37.38
N ASN A 163 7.99 14.36 -36.94
CA ASN A 163 8.97 14.47 -35.86
C ASN A 163 9.02 13.31 -34.79
N PRO A 164 10.03 12.41 -34.83
CA PRO A 164 10.14 11.25 -33.94
C PRO A 164 10.31 11.62 -32.45
N GLY A 165 10.77 12.84 -32.13
CA GLY A 165 10.99 13.27 -30.75
C GLY A 165 9.70 13.38 -29.94
N LYS A 166 8.64 13.98 -30.52
CA LYS A 166 7.35 14.15 -29.83
C LYS A 166 6.72 12.81 -29.46
N TYR A 167 6.83 11.83 -30.35
CA TYR A 167 6.26 10.51 -30.16
C TYR A 167 6.96 9.71 -29.07
N LYS A 168 8.29 9.83 -28.99
CA LYS A 168 9.10 9.21 -27.94
C LYS A 168 8.64 9.67 -26.55
N ASP A 169 8.35 10.95 -26.38
CA ASP A 169 7.89 11.49 -25.10
C ASP A 169 6.48 11.01 -24.76
N SER A 170 5.56 11.00 -25.73
CA SER A 170 4.18 10.53 -25.53
C SER A 170 4.12 9.04 -25.15
N ILE A 171 4.85 8.16 -25.83
CA ILE A 171 4.87 6.73 -25.51
C ILE A 171 5.56 6.46 -24.17
N SER A 172 6.62 7.22 -23.84
CA SER A 172 7.27 7.13 -22.52
C SER A 172 6.33 7.58 -21.40
N HIS A 173 5.52 8.61 -21.67
CA HIS A 173 4.49 9.06 -20.73
C HIS A 173 3.40 8.01 -20.52
N LEU A 174 2.92 7.36 -21.59
CA LEU A 174 1.97 6.25 -21.49
C LEU A 174 2.54 5.09 -20.67
N TYR A 175 3.80 4.72 -20.89
CA TYR A 175 4.47 3.68 -20.13
C TYR A 175 4.57 3.99 -18.63
N ARG A 176 4.88 5.25 -18.26
CA ARG A 176 4.87 5.68 -16.85
C ARG A 176 3.47 5.61 -16.24
N ARG A 177 2.45 6.02 -16.98
CA ARG A 177 1.05 5.91 -16.55
C ARG A 177 0.62 4.46 -16.32
N LEU A 178 1.14 3.51 -17.11
CA LEU A 178 0.94 2.08 -16.88
C LEU A 178 1.58 1.60 -15.58
N ASP A 179 2.80 2.06 -15.25
CA ASP A 179 3.46 1.76 -13.97
C ASP A 179 2.64 2.26 -12.76
N THR A 180 2.09 3.47 -12.88
CA THR A 180 1.18 4.04 -11.87
C THR A 180 -0.08 3.19 -11.70
N LEU A 181 -0.73 2.81 -12.81
CA LEU A 181 -1.95 1.98 -12.78
C LEU A 181 -1.68 0.57 -12.24
N TRP A 182 -0.53 0.01 -12.57
CA TRP A 182 -0.09 -1.27 -12.02
C TRP A 182 0.09 -1.18 -10.50
N THR A 183 0.78 -0.14 -10.02
CA THR A 183 0.99 0.11 -8.59
C THR A 183 -0.33 0.30 -7.86
N TYR A 184 -1.26 1.04 -8.46
CA TYR A 184 -2.62 1.21 -7.95
C TYR A 184 -3.34 -0.15 -7.81
N ALA A 185 -3.36 -0.96 -8.87
CA ALA A 185 -4.09 -2.23 -8.87
C ALA A 185 -3.51 -3.24 -7.87
N SER A 186 -2.17 -3.36 -7.82
CA SER A 186 -1.48 -4.28 -6.91
C SER A 186 -1.66 -3.89 -5.45
N THR A 187 -1.55 -2.59 -5.15
CA THR A 187 -1.73 -2.05 -3.79
C THR A 187 -3.15 -2.26 -3.28
N ASN A 188 -4.16 -1.93 -4.09
CA ASN A 188 -5.55 -2.13 -3.70
C ASN A 188 -5.84 -3.63 -3.48
N LYS A 189 -5.34 -4.51 -4.35
CA LYS A 189 -5.49 -5.96 -4.19
C LYS A 189 -4.93 -6.44 -2.85
N LEU A 190 -3.75 -5.94 -2.48
CA LEU A 190 -3.12 -6.26 -1.20
C LEU A 190 -3.93 -5.70 -0.02
N ALA A 191 -4.44 -4.48 -0.14
CA ALA A 191 -5.29 -3.85 0.87
C ALA A 191 -6.55 -4.68 1.16
N VAL A 192 -7.25 -5.14 0.12
CA VAL A 192 -8.42 -6.03 0.25
C VAL A 192 -8.02 -7.33 0.97
N LYS A 193 -6.92 -7.96 0.58
CA LYS A 193 -6.44 -9.18 1.26
C LYS A 193 -6.15 -8.93 2.73
N LYS A 194 -5.47 -7.85 3.09
CA LYS A 194 -5.13 -7.52 4.48
C LYS A 194 -6.38 -7.18 5.30
N ILE A 195 -7.31 -6.38 4.77
CA ILE A 195 -8.52 -6.00 5.51
C ILE A 195 -9.47 -7.17 5.71
N VAL A 196 -9.67 -8.03 4.70
CA VAL A 196 -10.46 -9.26 4.82
C VAL A 196 -9.82 -10.22 5.82
N LYS A 197 -8.49 -10.37 5.82
CA LYS A 197 -7.77 -11.15 6.84
C LYS A 197 -8.01 -10.60 8.25
N LYS A 198 -7.99 -9.28 8.42
CA LYS A 198 -8.27 -8.63 9.72
C LYS A 198 -9.72 -8.84 10.15
N PHE A 199 -10.66 -8.68 9.24
CA PHE A 199 -12.09 -8.95 9.47
C PHE A 199 -12.33 -10.41 9.87
N ASN A 200 -11.82 -11.37 9.10
CA ASN A 200 -11.96 -12.82 9.35
C ASN A 200 -11.37 -13.30 10.69
N LYS A 201 -10.45 -12.53 11.29
CA LYS A 201 -9.93 -12.78 12.65
C LYS A 201 -10.89 -12.35 13.75
N ASN A 202 -11.80 -11.41 13.48
CA ASN A 202 -12.68 -10.77 14.46
C ASN A 202 -14.17 -11.16 14.30
N VAL A 203 -14.51 -12.04 13.34
CA VAL A 203 -15.88 -12.50 13.11
C VAL A 203 -16.08 -14.01 13.30
N LYS A 204 -17.33 -14.42 13.48
CA LYS A 204 -17.74 -15.83 13.58
C LYS A 204 -17.45 -16.55 12.27
N LYS A 205 -17.21 -17.88 12.31
CA LYS A 205 -16.85 -18.67 11.11
C LYS A 205 -17.84 -18.53 9.95
N ARG A 206 -19.14 -18.42 10.25
CA ARG A 206 -20.22 -18.28 9.26
C ARG A 206 -20.21 -16.94 8.51
N ASP A 207 -19.60 -15.91 9.10
CA ASP A 207 -19.60 -14.53 8.60
C ASP A 207 -18.27 -14.18 7.89
N LYS A 208 -17.41 -15.18 7.64
CA LYS A 208 -16.13 -14.98 6.97
C LYS A 208 -16.32 -14.69 5.48
N VAL A 209 -15.49 -13.78 4.97
CA VAL A 209 -15.46 -13.38 3.56
C VAL A 209 -14.22 -13.97 2.90
N ASP A 210 -14.36 -14.39 1.64
CA ASP A 210 -13.22 -14.85 0.83
C ASP A 210 -12.58 -13.68 0.06
N ALA A 211 -11.33 -13.38 0.39
CA ALA A 211 -10.57 -12.34 -0.28
C ALA A 211 -10.20 -12.69 -1.73
N GLU A 212 -10.05 -13.98 -2.03
CA GLU A 212 -9.69 -14.43 -3.38
C GLU A 212 -10.85 -14.23 -4.34
N ALA A 213 -12.07 -14.57 -3.92
CA ALA A 213 -13.28 -14.33 -4.70
C ALA A 213 -13.45 -12.84 -5.05
N LEU A 214 -13.22 -11.92 -4.10
CA LEU A 214 -13.33 -10.47 -4.32
C LEU A 214 -12.25 -9.90 -5.24
N THR A 215 -11.07 -10.52 -5.29
CA THR A 215 -9.91 -10.02 -6.05
C THR A 215 -9.59 -10.85 -7.29
N ALA A 216 -10.41 -11.85 -7.62
CA ALA A 216 -10.19 -12.78 -8.72
C ALA A 216 -10.11 -12.07 -10.08
N GLU A 217 -10.88 -10.98 -10.21
CA GLU A 217 -10.94 -10.18 -11.42
C GLU A 217 -9.80 -9.15 -11.52
N TRP A 218 -9.11 -8.87 -10.42
CA TRP A 218 -8.06 -7.84 -10.34
C TRP A 218 -6.72 -8.39 -10.85
N ARG A 219 -6.76 -9.12 -11.97
CA ARG A 219 -5.56 -9.68 -12.60
C ARG A 219 -4.78 -8.56 -13.26
N THR A 220 -3.49 -8.50 -12.97
CA THR A 220 -2.57 -7.53 -13.59
C THR A 220 -2.08 -7.97 -14.97
N ALA A 221 -2.25 -9.25 -15.33
CA ALA A 221 -1.78 -9.81 -16.62
C ALA A 221 -2.21 -9.00 -17.86
N PRO A 222 -3.46 -8.52 -17.98
CA PRO A 222 -3.84 -7.69 -19.13
C PRO A 222 -3.14 -6.33 -19.18
N LEU A 223 -2.54 -5.88 -18.08
CA LEU A 223 -1.71 -4.68 -18.00
C LEU A 223 -0.27 -4.99 -18.41
N ASP A 224 0.22 -6.19 -18.09
CA ASP A 224 1.53 -6.68 -18.53
C ASP A 224 1.54 -6.84 -20.07
N ASP A 225 0.46 -7.40 -20.64
CA ASP A 225 0.29 -7.49 -22.11
C ASP A 225 0.28 -6.11 -22.77
N LEU A 226 -0.41 -5.13 -22.16
CA LEU A 226 -0.44 -3.76 -22.66
C LEU A 226 0.93 -3.09 -22.55
N ALA A 227 1.67 -3.34 -21.48
CA ALA A 227 3.03 -2.84 -21.31
C ALA A 227 3.99 -3.45 -22.33
N GLU A 228 3.88 -4.75 -22.62
CA GLU A 228 4.66 -5.43 -23.67
C GLU A 228 4.39 -4.82 -25.05
N ASN A 229 3.12 -4.58 -25.40
CA ASN A 229 2.77 -3.89 -26.65
C ASN A 229 3.38 -2.48 -26.73
N VAL A 230 3.45 -1.74 -25.62
CA VAL A 230 4.12 -0.43 -25.57
C VAL A 230 5.64 -0.58 -25.73
N GLU A 231 6.25 -1.60 -25.10
CA GLU A 231 7.68 -1.91 -25.24
C GLU A 231 8.03 -2.27 -26.70
N ASP A 232 7.21 -3.08 -27.37
CA ASP A 232 7.36 -3.50 -28.77
C ASP A 232 7.32 -2.29 -29.71
N VAL A 233 6.26 -1.48 -29.61
CA VAL A 233 6.10 -0.26 -30.43
C VAL A 233 7.28 0.69 -30.20
N PHE A 234 7.77 0.82 -28.97
CA PHE A 234 8.95 1.63 -28.69
C PHE A 234 10.23 1.03 -29.28
N ALA A 235 10.38 -0.29 -29.21
CA ALA A 235 11.56 -1.00 -29.70
C ALA A 235 11.69 -0.85 -31.22
N ASP A 236 10.61 -1.08 -31.94
CA ASP A 236 10.55 -0.96 -33.40
C ASP A 236 10.92 0.44 -33.87
N HIS A 237 10.41 1.47 -33.21
CA HIS A 237 10.62 2.85 -33.65
C HIS A 237 11.92 3.50 -33.16
N PHE A 238 12.42 3.16 -31.97
CA PHE A 238 13.52 3.90 -31.32
C PHE A 238 14.73 3.03 -30.96
N CYS A 239 14.61 1.71 -31.04
CA CYS A 239 15.66 0.79 -30.62
C CYS A 239 15.98 -0.28 -31.69
N ALA A 240 15.52 -0.12 -32.93
CA ALA A 240 15.74 -1.06 -34.02
C ALA A 240 15.33 -2.51 -33.66
N GLY A 241 14.21 -2.66 -32.94
CA GLY A 241 13.69 -3.94 -32.47
C GLY A 241 14.35 -4.49 -31.20
N ASN A 242 15.29 -3.77 -30.59
CA ASN A 242 15.93 -4.24 -29.35
C ASN A 242 15.05 -3.97 -28.11
N MET A 243 14.32 -5.00 -27.69
CA MET A 243 13.42 -4.97 -26.53
C MET A 243 14.12 -4.69 -25.20
N VAL A 244 15.32 -5.22 -24.99
CA VAL A 244 16.08 -4.99 -23.75
C VAL A 244 16.46 -3.51 -23.63
N LEU A 245 16.87 -2.90 -24.74
CA LEU A 245 17.20 -1.49 -24.80
C LEU A 245 15.96 -0.60 -24.64
N ALA A 246 14.84 -0.98 -25.27
CA ALA A 246 13.56 -0.30 -25.16
C ALA A 246 13.08 -0.25 -23.71
N ARG A 247 13.00 -1.42 -23.07
CA ARG A 247 12.65 -1.58 -21.66
C ARG A 247 13.57 -0.78 -20.75
N ARG A 248 14.88 -0.83 -20.96
CA ARG A 248 15.84 -0.05 -20.16
C ARG A 248 15.58 1.45 -20.28
N ARG A 249 15.27 1.95 -21.48
CA ARG A 249 14.97 3.38 -21.72
C ARG A 249 13.61 3.80 -21.14
N LEU A 250 12.58 2.97 -21.27
CA LEU A 250 11.24 3.23 -20.75
C LEU A 250 11.19 3.14 -19.22
N ARG A 251 11.87 2.15 -18.64
CA ARG A 251 11.99 1.93 -17.19
C ARG A 251 13.02 2.79 -16.49
N SER A 252 13.81 3.57 -17.23
CA SER A 252 14.72 4.56 -16.64
C SER A 252 13.87 5.64 -15.97
N ARG A 253 13.43 5.30 -14.75
CA ARG A 253 12.70 6.15 -13.84
C ARG A 253 13.65 7.30 -13.55
N SER A 254 13.29 8.51 -13.98
CA SER A 254 13.71 9.70 -13.25
C SER A 254 12.97 9.59 -11.92
N ILE A 255 13.51 8.78 -11.02
CA ILE A 255 13.17 8.93 -9.63
C ILE A 255 13.82 10.27 -9.31
N PHE A 256 13.02 11.31 -9.15
CA PHE A 256 13.45 12.42 -8.32
C PHE A 256 13.47 11.85 -6.90
N THR A 257 14.42 10.93 -6.61
CA THR A 257 14.76 10.61 -5.24
C THR A 257 15.31 11.91 -4.74
N PHE A 258 14.58 12.61 -3.87
CA PHE A 258 15.24 13.50 -2.95
C PHE A 258 16.05 12.56 -2.06
N SER A 259 17.27 12.26 -2.48
CA SER A 259 18.18 11.43 -1.70
C SER A 259 18.40 12.14 -0.36
N HIS A 260 18.72 11.40 0.69
CA HIS A 260 19.22 12.02 1.92
C HIS A 260 20.38 12.99 1.65
N MET A 261 21.11 12.77 0.54
CA MET A 261 22.12 13.69 0.03
C MET A 261 21.55 15.02 -0.46
N ASP A 262 20.38 15.05 -1.10
CA ASP A 262 19.74 16.29 -1.56
C ASP A 262 19.19 17.10 -0.38
N ALA A 263 18.62 16.42 0.63
CA ALA A 263 18.25 17.06 1.89
C ALA A 263 19.47 17.58 2.67
N PHE A 264 20.58 16.85 2.65
CA PHE A 264 21.85 17.29 3.24
C PHE A 264 22.43 18.50 2.49
N ILE A 265 22.42 18.49 1.15
CA ILE A 265 22.91 19.59 0.32
C ILE A 265 22.03 20.83 0.52
N CYS A 266 20.70 20.68 0.55
CA CYS A 266 19.80 21.78 0.87
C CYS A 266 20.05 22.31 2.29
N GLY A 267 20.25 21.45 3.28
CA GLY A 267 20.62 21.84 4.64
C GLY A 267 21.96 22.56 4.72
N LEU A 268 22.98 22.08 3.98
CA LEU A 268 24.31 22.68 3.89
C LEU A 268 24.26 24.06 3.22
N LEU A 269 23.49 24.21 2.13
CA LEU A 269 23.31 25.47 1.42
C LEU A 269 22.59 26.50 2.29
N VAL A 270 21.53 26.11 3.00
CA VAL A 270 20.84 26.97 3.97
C VAL A 270 21.78 27.36 5.11
N GLY A 271 22.59 26.41 5.60
CA GLY A 271 23.60 26.63 6.63
C GLY A 271 24.72 27.59 6.22
N TRP A 272 25.07 27.66 4.94
CA TRP A 272 26.07 28.61 4.41
C TRP A 272 25.50 29.98 4.08
N LEU A 273 24.23 30.05 3.66
CA LEU A 273 23.56 31.30 3.32
C LEU A 273 23.35 32.21 4.54
N LEU A 274 23.00 31.65 5.70
CA LEU A 274 22.74 32.46 6.91
C LEU A 274 24.00 33.23 7.39
N PRO A 275 25.18 32.61 7.58
CA PRO A 275 26.42 33.32 7.91
C PRO A 275 26.86 34.29 6.83
N ALA A 276 26.72 33.93 5.55
CA ALA A 276 27.10 34.79 4.44
C ALA A 276 26.27 36.08 4.40
N VAL A 277 24.95 35.99 4.63
CA VAL A 277 24.07 37.15 4.72
C VAL A 277 24.41 38.04 5.91
N LEU A 278 24.69 37.45 7.08
CA LEU A 278 25.11 38.21 8.27
C LEU A 278 26.46 38.91 8.07
N PHE A 279 27.42 38.24 7.42
CA PHE A 279 28.71 38.83 7.07
C PHE A 279 28.55 40.00 6.08
N LEU A 280 27.69 39.84 5.06
CA LEU A 280 27.36 40.91 4.12
C LEU A 280 26.68 42.10 4.83
N GLN A 281 25.72 41.87 5.71
CA GLN A 281 25.08 42.92 6.51
C GLN A 281 26.09 43.66 7.39
N ARG A 282 27.01 42.92 8.03
CA ARG A 282 28.07 43.51 8.87
C ARG A 282 29.05 44.35 8.05
N SER A 283 29.49 43.84 6.89
CA SER A 283 30.38 44.57 5.99
C SER A 283 29.74 45.87 5.47
N PHE A 284 28.45 45.85 5.17
CA PHE A 284 27.70 47.03 4.74
C PHE A 284 27.56 48.09 5.84
N MET A 285 27.39 47.67 7.10
CA MET A 285 27.34 48.56 8.26
C MET A 285 28.70 49.24 8.53
N GLU A 286 29.80 48.52 8.39
CA GLU A 286 31.16 49.08 8.53
C GLU A 286 31.48 50.10 7.43
N ILE A 287 31.09 49.82 6.18
CA ILE A 287 31.27 50.77 5.06
C ILE A 287 30.45 52.05 5.28
N LYS A 288 29.25 51.96 5.87
CA LYS A 288 28.44 53.14 6.23
C LYS A 288 29.02 53.95 7.40
N LYS A 289 29.77 53.34 8.31
CA LYS A 289 30.45 54.05 9.41
C LYS A 289 31.72 54.78 8.97
N SER A 290 32.31 54.39 7.85
CA SER A 290 33.56 54.98 7.31
C SER A 290 33.33 56.15 6.35
N LYS A 291 32.08 56.55 6.09
CA LYS A 291 31.71 57.76 5.34
C LYS A 291 31.11 58.79 6.28
#